data_AF-A0A966Z0Q4-F1
#
_entry.id   AF-A0A966Z0Q4-F1
#
_cell.length_a   1.000
_cell.length_b   1.000
_cell.length_c   1.000
_cell.angle_alpha   90.00
_cell.angle_beta   90.00
_cell.angle_gamma   90.00
#
_symmetry.space_group_name_H-M   'P 1'
#
loop_
_entity.id
_entity.type
_entity.pdbx_description
1 polymer ?
#
loop_
_entity_poly.entity_id
_entity_poly.type
_entity_poly.pdbx_seq_one_letter_code
_entity_poly.pdbx_strand_id
1 'polypeptide(L)'
;MASNKTSFPPVTFSESGGIRYLHLGTPWIQGAMRIRDPNEIYLEYSQQMMAWLLFLQSRPGMQVTQLGLGTGSLAKFTLEHCPGAHNTIVEINPAVIIAAKTMFDLPTDP
;
A
#
# COMPACT_ATOMS: atom_id res chain seq x y z
N MET A 1 -8.36 33.20 -8.47
CA MET A 1 -8.33 31.78 -8.85
C MET A 1 -8.95 31.00 -7.70
N ALA A 2 -10.09 30.34 -7.91
CA ALA A 2 -10.72 29.54 -6.87
C ALA A 2 -9.83 28.33 -6.55
N SER A 3 -9.41 28.20 -5.28
CA SER A 3 -8.79 26.98 -4.77
C SER A 3 -9.83 25.87 -4.90
N ASN A 4 -9.72 25.05 -5.93
CA ASN A 4 -10.57 23.88 -6.10
C ASN A 4 -10.09 22.89 -5.03
N LYS A 5 -10.72 22.89 -3.85
CA LYS A 5 -10.45 21.89 -2.82
C LYS A 5 -10.93 20.55 -3.37
N THR A 6 -10.01 19.79 -3.96
CA THR A 6 -10.29 18.41 -4.38
C THR A 6 -10.75 17.65 -3.15
N SER A 7 -12.02 17.27 -3.12
CA SER A 7 -12.57 16.42 -2.06
C SER A 7 -12.20 14.98 -2.38
N PHE A 8 -11.33 14.40 -1.56
CA PHE A 8 -10.98 12.99 -1.66
C PHE A 8 -12.00 12.12 -0.93
N PRO A 9 -12.23 10.87 -1.37
CA PRO A 9 -13.08 9.95 -0.65
C PRO A 9 -12.54 9.73 0.79
N PRO A 10 -13.43 9.63 1.79
CA PRO A 10 -13.02 9.38 3.16
C PRO A 10 -12.36 8.00 3.26
N VAL A 11 -11.27 7.95 4.02
CA VAL A 11 -10.58 6.70 4.35
C VAL A 11 -11.25 6.08 5.57
N THR A 12 -11.80 4.89 5.41
CA THR A 12 -12.39 4.11 6.51
C THR A 12 -11.80 2.70 6.51
N PHE A 13 -11.98 1.99 7.62
CA PHE A 13 -11.54 0.61 7.75
C PHE A 13 -12.57 -0.25 8.47
N SER A 14 -12.52 -1.54 8.21
CA SER A 14 -13.28 -2.56 8.93
C SER A 14 -12.36 -3.70 9.35
N GLU A 15 -12.75 -4.46 10.36
CA GLU A 15 -12.00 -5.62 10.82
C GLU A 15 -12.89 -6.85 10.90
N SER A 16 -12.38 -7.97 10.40
CA SER A 16 -13.04 -9.27 10.51
C SER A 16 -12.01 -10.39 10.37
N GLY A 17 -12.13 -11.44 11.19
CA GLY A 17 -11.26 -12.63 11.09
C GLY A 17 -9.75 -12.33 11.27
N GLY A 18 -9.39 -11.28 12.03
CA GLY A 18 -8.00 -10.86 12.20
C GLY A 18 -7.40 -10.12 11.00
N ILE A 19 -8.24 -9.69 10.06
CA ILE A 19 -7.87 -8.89 8.89
C ILE A 19 -8.47 -7.50 9.03
N ARG A 20 -7.66 -6.48 8.73
CA ARG A 20 -8.09 -5.09 8.60
C ARG A 20 -8.21 -4.73 7.12
N TYR A 21 -9.35 -4.17 6.73
CA TYR A 21 -9.67 -3.79 5.36
C TYR A 21 -9.69 -2.28 5.20
N LEU A 22 -9.18 -1.78 4.07
CA LEU A 22 -9.23 -0.37 3.68
C LEU A 22 -10.42 -0.13 2.75
N HIS A 23 -11.13 0.97 2.99
CA HIS A 23 -12.25 1.44 2.19
C HIS A 23 -12.08 2.92 1.83
N LEU A 24 -12.57 3.31 0.66
CA LEU A 24 -12.50 4.69 0.14
C LEU A 24 -13.90 5.16 -0.27
N GLY A 25 -14.61 5.81 0.64
CA GLY A 25 -15.96 6.35 0.40
C GLY A 25 -17.03 5.35 -0.03
N THR A 26 -16.72 4.05 -0.04
CA THR A 26 -17.55 2.95 -0.54
C THR A 26 -17.29 1.70 0.29
N PRO A 27 -18.20 0.70 0.31
CA PRO A 27 -17.97 -0.55 1.03
C PRO A 27 -16.94 -1.47 0.35
N TRP A 28 -16.45 -1.11 -0.84
CA TRP A 28 -15.51 -1.93 -1.60
C TRP A 28 -14.16 -2.02 -0.89
N ILE A 29 -13.58 -3.22 -0.87
CA ILE A 29 -12.24 -3.46 -0.32
C ILE A 29 -11.23 -2.90 -1.31
N GLN A 30 -10.43 -1.93 -0.86
CA GLN A 30 -9.35 -1.30 -1.64
C GLN A 30 -7.96 -1.81 -1.22
N GLY A 31 -7.89 -2.53 -0.11
CA GLY A 31 -6.69 -3.17 0.39
C GLY A 31 -6.98 -3.90 1.71
N ALA A 32 -6.05 -4.73 2.14
CA ALA A 32 -6.17 -5.47 3.38
C ALA A 32 -4.81 -5.71 4.02
N MET A 33 -4.83 -6.01 5.32
CA MET A 33 -3.67 -6.41 6.10
C MET A 33 -4.08 -7.44 7.15
N ARG A 34 -3.29 -8.50 7.27
CA ARG A 34 -3.45 -9.46 8.36
C ARG A 34 -2.79 -8.88 9.61
N ILE A 35 -3.54 -8.75 10.71
CA ILE A 35 -3.05 -8.08 11.93
C ILE A 35 -1.87 -8.84 12.55
N ARG A 36 -1.90 -10.18 12.51
CA ARG A 36 -0.83 -11.03 13.06
C ARG A 36 0.43 -11.10 12.18
N ASP A 37 0.33 -10.68 10.92
CA ASP A 37 1.43 -10.73 9.95
C ASP A 37 1.23 -9.61 8.92
N PRO A 38 1.58 -8.37 9.30
CA PRO A 38 1.22 -7.20 8.52
C PRO A 38 1.99 -7.07 7.20
N ASN A 39 3.12 -7.76 7.03
CA ASN A 39 3.94 -7.66 5.82
C ASN A 39 3.46 -8.60 4.69
N GLU A 40 2.71 -9.65 5.03
CA GLU A 40 2.10 -10.54 4.05
C GLU A 40 1.08 -9.80 3.17
N ILE A 41 1.19 -9.97 1.85
CA ILE A 41 0.16 -9.53 0.93
C ILE A 41 -1.05 -10.46 1.05
N TYR A 42 -2.08 -10.01 1.77
CA TYR A 42 -3.30 -10.82 2.00
C TYR A 42 -4.15 -11.03 0.74
N LEU A 43 -4.28 -10.03 -0.12
CA LEU A 43 -5.19 -10.06 -1.28
C LEU A 43 -4.51 -10.69 -2.49
N GLU A 44 -5.16 -11.68 -3.10
CA GLU A 44 -4.61 -12.43 -4.25
C GLU A 44 -4.23 -11.50 -5.42
N TYR A 45 -5.07 -10.53 -5.77
CA TYR A 45 -4.76 -9.60 -6.86
C TYR A 45 -3.47 -8.79 -6.55
N SER A 46 -3.24 -8.44 -5.29
CA SER A 46 -2.03 -7.71 -4.89
C SER A 46 -0.80 -8.62 -4.96
N GLN A 47 -0.93 -9.92 -4.71
CA GLN A 47 0.15 -10.89 -4.92
C GLN A 47 0.49 -11.01 -6.40
N GLN A 48 -0.54 -11.10 -7.26
CA GLN A 48 -0.39 -11.15 -8.71
C GLN A 48 0.29 -9.89 -9.27
N MET A 49 0.05 -8.72 -8.68
CA MET A 49 0.75 -7.47 -9.03
C MET A 49 2.26 -7.55 -8.81
N MET A 50 2.75 -8.46 -7.95
CA MET A 50 4.19 -8.67 -7.73
C MET A 50 4.80 -9.73 -8.66
N ALA A 51 4.02 -10.35 -9.55
CA ALA A 51 4.49 -11.42 -10.45
C ALA A 51 5.63 -11.00 -11.38
N TRP A 52 5.87 -9.69 -11.56
CA TRP A 52 7.02 -9.19 -12.32
C TRP A 52 8.37 -9.64 -11.73
N LEU A 53 8.44 -9.94 -10.43
CA LEU A 53 9.64 -10.48 -9.77
C LEU A 53 10.04 -11.88 -10.25
N LEU A 54 9.13 -12.61 -10.92
CA LEU A 54 9.45 -13.88 -11.56
C LEU A 54 10.36 -13.71 -12.79
N PHE A 55 10.36 -12.51 -13.38
CA PHE A 55 11.08 -12.19 -14.62
C PHE A 55 12.22 -11.20 -14.42
N LEU A 56 12.18 -10.43 -13.32
CA LEU A 56 13.17 -9.40 -13.01
C LEU A 56 13.74 -9.63 -11.61
N GLN A 57 15.00 -10.04 -11.54
CA GLN A 57 15.71 -10.18 -10.28
C GLN A 57 15.96 -8.80 -9.64
N SER A 58 15.66 -8.68 -8.35
CA SER A 58 15.95 -7.46 -7.58
C SER A 58 17.44 -7.16 -7.53
N ARG A 59 17.82 -5.89 -7.65
CA ARG A 59 19.21 -5.44 -7.53
C ARG A 59 19.30 -4.06 -6.86
N PRO A 60 20.39 -3.75 -6.15
CA PRO A 60 20.61 -2.41 -5.60
C PRO A 60 20.54 -1.33 -6.70
N GLY A 61 19.89 -0.21 -6.39
CA GLY A 61 19.67 0.89 -7.34
C GLY A 61 18.54 0.66 -8.34
N MET A 62 17.80 -0.47 -8.25
CA MET A 62 16.58 -0.67 -9.05
C MET A 62 15.52 0.35 -8.64
N GLN A 63 14.90 1.00 -9.63
CA GLN A 63 13.82 1.96 -9.41
C GLN A 63 12.48 1.23 -9.51
N VAL A 64 11.69 1.26 -8.43
CA VAL A 64 10.31 0.75 -8.42
C VAL A 64 9.39 1.93 -8.20
N THR A 65 8.45 2.16 -9.12
CA THR A 65 7.46 3.24 -8.99
C THR A 65 6.07 2.64 -8.82
N GLN A 66 5.41 2.99 -7.72
CA GLN A 66 4.04 2.58 -7.41
C GLN A 66 3.12 3.78 -7.50
N LEU A 67 2.06 3.66 -8.31
CA LEU A 67 1.03 4.68 -8.47
C LEU A 67 -0.19 4.27 -7.63
N GLY A 68 -0.39 4.95 -6.52
CA GLY A 68 -1.31 4.57 -5.45
C GLY A 68 -0.60 3.79 -4.33
N LEU A 69 -0.98 4.08 -3.09
CA LEU A 69 -0.40 3.44 -1.90
C LEU A 69 -1.31 2.36 -1.32
N GLY A 70 -2.62 2.61 -1.25
CA GLY A 70 -3.57 1.69 -0.59
C GLY A 70 -3.18 1.41 0.86
N THR A 71 -3.12 0.13 1.25
CA THR A 71 -2.63 -0.30 2.58
C THR A 71 -1.11 -0.36 2.68
N GLY A 72 -0.38 0.01 1.63
CA GLY A 72 1.08 -0.11 1.58
C GLY A 72 1.58 -1.54 1.41
N SER A 73 0.72 -2.50 1.06
CA SER A 73 1.09 -3.92 0.93
C SER A 73 2.24 -4.14 -0.08
N LEU A 74 2.13 -3.55 -1.27
CA LEU A 74 3.18 -3.63 -2.31
C LEU A 74 4.45 -2.88 -1.88
N ALA A 75 4.30 -1.79 -1.14
CA ALA A 75 5.42 -1.01 -0.63
C ALA A 75 6.23 -1.82 0.40
N LYS A 76 5.56 -2.40 1.39
CA LYS A 76 6.16 -3.30 2.39
C LYS A 76 6.81 -4.51 1.74
N PHE A 77 6.12 -5.16 0.80
CA PHE A 77 6.66 -6.31 0.10
C PHE A 77 7.93 -5.94 -0.69
N THR A 78 7.94 -4.79 -1.36
CA THR A 78 9.14 -4.31 -2.08
C THR A 78 10.29 -4.00 -1.11
N LEU A 79 10.01 -3.39 0.05
CA LEU A 79 11.03 -3.13 1.07
C LEU A 79 11.67 -4.44 1.59
N GLU A 80 10.87 -5.48 1.77
CA GLU A 80 11.34 -6.77 2.28
C GLU A 80 12.08 -7.60 1.22
N HIS A 81 11.56 -7.64 -0.01
CA HIS A 81 12.02 -8.60 -1.04
C HIS A 81 12.92 -7.97 -2.11
N CYS A 82 13.07 -6.65 -2.14
CA CYS A 82 13.94 -5.94 -3.09
C CYS A 82 14.97 -5.07 -2.34
N PRO A 83 15.90 -5.67 -1.59
CA PRO A 83 16.86 -4.91 -0.78
C PRO A 83 17.72 -3.99 -1.66
N GLY A 84 17.78 -2.71 -1.27
CA GLY A 84 18.51 -1.68 -1.98
C GLY A 84 17.81 -1.13 -3.23
N ALA A 85 16.57 -1.52 -3.52
CA ALA A 85 15.74 -0.84 -4.52
C ALA A 85 15.23 0.50 -3.98
N HIS A 86 15.13 1.51 -4.84
CA HIS A 86 14.46 2.77 -4.51
C HIS A 86 12.99 2.67 -4.87
N ASN A 87 12.14 2.64 -3.85
CA ASN A 87 10.71 2.57 -4.02
C ASN A 87 10.08 3.97 -3.96
N THR A 88 9.54 4.43 -5.08
CA THR A 88 8.83 5.71 -5.18
C THR A 88 7.33 5.44 -5.22
N ILE A 89 6.61 5.92 -4.21
CA ILE A 89 5.15 5.80 -4.15
C ILE A 89 4.52 7.17 -4.37
N VAL A 90 3.56 7.24 -5.28
CA VAL A 90 2.77 8.45 -5.58
C VAL A 90 1.34 8.22 -5.14
N GLU A 91 0.93 8.85 -4.05
CA GLU A 91 -0.44 8.79 -3.53
C GLU A 91 -1.06 10.19 -3.54
N ILE A 92 -2.27 10.29 -4.09
CA ILE A 92 -2.96 11.57 -4.25
C ILE A 92 -3.77 11.96 -3.02
N ASN A 93 -4.29 10.98 -2.29
CA ASN A 93 -5.09 11.19 -1.09
C ASN A 93 -4.17 11.15 0.16
N PRO A 94 -3.87 12.29 0.79
CA PRO A 94 -2.98 12.34 1.95
C PRO A 94 -3.50 11.50 3.14
N ALA A 95 -4.82 11.30 3.24
CA ALA A 95 -5.40 10.45 4.28
C ALA A 95 -5.02 8.98 4.10
N VAL A 96 -4.77 8.52 2.86
CA VAL A 96 -4.28 7.15 2.59
C VAL A 96 -2.84 7.00 3.09
N ILE A 97 -2.00 8.01 2.91
CA ILE A 97 -0.62 8.01 3.42
C ILE A 97 -0.61 7.89 4.95
N ILE A 98 -1.45 8.69 5.61
CA ILE A 98 -1.59 8.65 7.07
C ILE A 98 -2.08 7.27 7.50
N ALA A 99 -3.17 6.77 6.91
CA ALA A 99 -3.74 5.47 7.24
C ALA A 99 -2.75 4.33 7.02
N ALA A 100 -1.99 4.33 5.92
CA ALA A 100 -0.99 3.30 5.65
C ALA A 100 0.05 3.23 6.79
N LYS A 101 0.52 4.38 7.25
CA LYS A 101 1.52 4.48 8.33
C LYS A 101 0.96 4.15 9.71
N THR A 102 -0.25 4.62 10.04
CA THR A 102 -0.79 4.51 11.40
C THR A 102 -1.71 3.31 11.61
N MET A 103 -2.29 2.79 10.54
CA MET A 103 -3.32 1.73 10.59
C MET A 103 -2.93 0.48 9.81
N PHE A 104 -1.92 0.53 8.94
CA PHE A 104 -1.51 -0.61 8.12
C PHE A 104 0.00 -0.91 8.19
N ASP A 105 0.65 -0.52 9.29
CA ASP A 105 2.04 -0.86 9.63
C ASP A 105 3.05 -0.58 8.52
N LEU A 106 2.80 0.42 7.66
CA LEU A 106 3.81 0.90 6.73
C LEU A 106 4.92 1.59 7.54
N PRO A 107 6.20 1.18 7.39
CA PRO A 107 7.31 1.81 8.09
C PRO A 107 7.37 3.32 7.87
N THR A 108 7.65 4.07 8.94
CA THR A 108 7.69 5.54 8.91
C THR A 108 9.03 6.11 8.46
N ASP A 109 10.10 5.32 8.53
CA ASP A 109 11.47 5.69 8.19
C ASP A 109 12.02 4.81 7.04
N PRO A 110 12.89 5.35 6.17
CA PRO A 110 13.63 4.58 5.18
C PRO A 110 14.75 3.72 5.77
#